data_AF-A0A7Y7ABY8-F1
#
_entry.id   AF-A0A7Y7ABY8-F1
#
_cell.length_a   1.000
_cell.length_b   1.000
_cell.length_c   1.000
_cell.angle_alpha   90.00
_cell.angle_beta   90.00
_cell.angle_gamma   90.00
#
_symmetry.space_group_name_H-M   'P 1'
#
loop_
_entity.id
_entity.type
_entity.pdbx_description
1 polymer ?
#
loop_
_entity_poly.entity_id
_entity_poly.type
_entity_poly.pdbx_seq_one_letter_code
_entity_poly.pdbx_strand_id
1 'polypeptide(L)'
;MLLYPEGAKLSYLNLLLAGFLLFISETHYIRTLGTLILILLGGFAVEYIGVHTGLLFGNYGYGAALGPKFGDIPLVIGVNWFCVVLASSSLLYSLRINIVVKSILAGVLCTAMDMLIEPVAMKLDFWDWENGVIPIWNYVCWFGFSSLFSFVYFSLGKSKNKPAQSLYFIWIIFFGILNLAL
;
A
#
# COMPACT_ATOMS: atom_id res chain seq x y z
N MET A 1 -11.74 -21.88 3.61
CA MET A 1 -11.96 -20.73 2.69
C MET A 1 -10.67 -19.95 2.44
N LEU A 2 -9.84 -19.70 3.47
CA LEU A 2 -8.54 -19.01 3.41
C LEU A 2 -7.38 -19.77 2.70
N LEU A 3 -7.65 -20.92 2.07
CA LEU A 3 -6.63 -21.79 1.44
C LEU A 3 -6.99 -22.15 -0.02
N TYR A 4 -8.01 -21.47 -0.60
CA TYR A 4 -8.40 -21.70 -1.99
C TYR A 4 -7.86 -20.57 -2.87
N PRO A 5 -7.15 -20.87 -3.97
CA PRO A 5 -6.62 -19.87 -4.91
C PRO A 5 -7.70 -18.91 -5.44
N GLU A 6 -8.95 -19.38 -5.51
CA GLU A 6 -10.13 -18.61 -5.88
C GLU A 6 -10.36 -17.39 -4.96
N GLY A 7 -10.00 -17.47 -3.68
CA GLY A 7 -10.16 -16.37 -2.72
C GLY A 7 -9.22 -15.20 -3.01
N ALA A 8 -8.03 -15.46 -3.56
CA ALA A 8 -7.07 -14.42 -3.93
C ALA A 8 -7.59 -13.54 -5.07
N LYS A 9 -8.44 -14.08 -5.96
CA LYS A 9 -9.08 -13.33 -7.04
C LYS A 9 -10.07 -12.26 -6.55
N LEU A 10 -10.53 -12.33 -5.30
CA LEU A 10 -11.39 -11.30 -4.70
C LEU A 10 -10.59 -10.21 -3.96
N SER A 11 -9.26 -10.33 -3.89
CA SER A 11 -8.40 -9.38 -3.18
C SER A 11 -8.54 -7.96 -3.70
N TYR A 12 -8.71 -7.78 -5.02
CA TYR A 12 -8.91 -6.44 -5.58
C TYR A 12 -10.23 -5.80 -5.11
N LEU A 13 -11.31 -6.58 -4.95
CA LEU A 13 -12.58 -6.07 -4.42
C LEU A 13 -12.45 -5.70 -2.93
N ASN A 14 -11.75 -6.52 -2.15
CA ASN A 14 -11.47 -6.22 -0.75
C ASN A 14 -10.66 -4.93 -0.60
N LEU A 15 -9.67 -4.74 -1.46
CA LEU A 15 -8.83 -3.55 -1.45
C LEU A 15 -9.59 -2.29 -1.90
N LEU A 16 -10.45 -2.41 -2.92
CA LEU A 16 -11.36 -1.33 -3.33
C LEU A 16 -12.32 -0.95 -2.20
N LEU A 17 -12.92 -1.95 -1.53
CA LEU A 17 -13.80 -1.72 -0.39
C LEU A 17 -13.05 -1.06 0.77
N ALA A 18 -11.85 -1.53 1.10
CA ALA A 18 -11.01 -0.91 2.12
C ALA A 18 -10.71 0.55 1.78
N GLY A 19 -10.25 0.83 0.55
CA GLY A 19 -9.99 2.20 0.10
C GLY A 19 -11.22 3.10 0.17
N PHE A 20 -12.38 2.59 -0.24
CA PHE A 20 -13.65 3.31 -0.15
C PHE A 20 -14.03 3.62 1.31
N LEU A 21 -13.98 2.63 2.20
CA LEU A 21 -14.30 2.81 3.63
C LEU A 21 -13.37 3.81 4.31
N LEU A 22 -12.09 3.78 3.95
CA LEU A 22 -11.07 4.71 4.42
C LEU A 22 -11.31 6.14 3.92
N PHE A 23 -11.78 6.29 2.68
CA PHE A 23 -12.10 7.59 2.10
C PHE A 23 -13.33 8.22 2.76
N ILE A 24 -14.42 7.46 2.93
CA ILE A 24 -15.66 7.99 3.53
C ILE A 24 -15.54 8.27 5.03
N SER A 25 -14.56 7.67 5.71
CA SER A 25 -14.29 7.91 7.13
C SER A 25 -13.50 9.19 7.41
N GLU A 26 -13.06 9.89 6.36
CA GLU A 26 -12.32 11.14 6.47
C GLU A 26 -13.27 12.32 6.72
N THR A 27 -12.93 13.16 7.70
CA THR A 27 -13.78 14.30 8.07
C THR A 27 -13.76 15.43 7.04
N HIS A 28 -12.72 15.52 6.20
CA HIS A 28 -12.52 16.60 5.23
C HIS A 28 -12.42 16.08 3.80
N TYR A 29 -13.50 15.46 3.32
CA TYR A 29 -13.56 14.74 2.03
C TYR A 29 -12.99 15.49 0.82
N ILE A 30 -13.13 16.81 0.68
CA ILE A 30 -12.55 17.55 -0.48
C ILE A 30 -11.02 17.57 -0.44
N ARG A 31 -10.43 17.84 0.73
CA ARG A 31 -8.96 17.86 0.88
C ARG A 31 -8.41 16.45 0.75
N THR A 32 -9.10 15.49 1.36
CA THR A 32 -8.77 14.08 1.25
C THR A 32 -8.89 13.58 -0.19
N LEU A 33 -9.86 14.04 -0.98
CA LEU A 33 -10.03 13.65 -2.37
C LEU A 33 -8.81 14.05 -3.22
N GLY A 34 -8.29 15.26 -3.02
CA GLY A 34 -7.05 15.70 -3.68
C GLY A 34 -5.86 14.82 -3.31
N THR A 35 -5.69 14.51 -2.02
CA THR A 35 -4.64 13.61 -1.55
C THR A 35 -4.81 12.18 -2.08
N LEU A 36 -6.03 11.67 -2.10
CA LEU A 36 -6.38 10.35 -2.61
C LEU A 36 -6.00 10.27 -4.09
N ILE A 37 -6.42 11.22 -4.92
CA ILE A 37 -6.08 11.22 -6.34
C ILE A 37 -4.56 11.28 -6.53
N LEU A 38 -3.86 12.10 -5.76
CA LEU A 38 -2.40 12.21 -5.83
C LEU A 38 -1.71 10.89 -5.47
N ILE A 39 -2.11 10.22 -4.39
CA ILE A 39 -1.49 8.96 -3.96
C ILE A 39 -1.89 7.81 -4.90
N LEU A 40 -3.15 7.77 -5.36
CA LEU A 40 -3.61 6.76 -6.32
C LEU A 40 -2.82 6.84 -7.63
N LEU A 41 -2.77 8.02 -8.23
CA LEU A 41 -2.09 8.23 -9.51
C LEU A 41 -0.58 8.19 -9.36
N GLY A 42 -0.03 8.79 -8.30
CA GLY A 42 1.39 8.76 -8.01
C GLY A 42 1.89 7.35 -7.72
N GLY A 43 1.17 6.60 -6.88
CA GLY A 43 1.42 5.19 -6.61
C GLY A 43 1.37 4.35 -7.88
N PHE A 44 0.31 4.47 -8.67
CA PHE A 44 0.21 3.77 -9.95
C PHE A 44 1.36 4.15 -10.91
N ALA A 45 1.74 5.43 -10.98
CA ALA A 45 2.81 5.88 -11.85
C ALA A 45 4.18 5.33 -11.45
N VAL A 46 4.50 5.27 -10.14
CA VAL A 46 5.76 4.67 -9.69
C VAL A 46 5.79 3.17 -9.97
N GLU A 47 4.68 2.46 -9.81
CA GLU A 47 4.57 1.05 -10.18
C GLU A 47 4.71 0.86 -11.70
N TYR A 48 4.11 1.75 -12.49
CA TYR A 48 4.24 1.73 -13.94
C TYR A 48 5.70 1.88 -14.39
N ILE A 49 6.42 2.84 -13.81
CA ILE A 49 7.85 3.01 -14.06
C ILE A 49 8.63 1.78 -13.56
N GLY A 50 8.31 1.28 -12.37
CA GLY A 50 8.95 0.11 -11.77
C GLY A 50 8.90 -1.12 -12.67
N VAL A 51 7.69 -1.54 -13.06
CA VAL A 51 7.47 -2.73 -13.88
C VAL A 51 8.13 -2.64 -15.26
N HIS A 52 8.06 -1.47 -15.92
CA HIS A 52 8.55 -1.35 -17.30
C HIS A 52 10.05 -1.06 -17.41
N THR A 53 10.67 -0.53 -16.35
CA THR A 53 12.08 -0.10 -16.40
C THR A 53 12.99 -0.88 -15.46
N GLY A 54 12.44 -1.53 -14.43
CA GLY A 54 13.20 -2.18 -13.36
C GLY A 54 13.92 -1.20 -12.42
N LEU A 55 13.82 0.12 -12.61
CA LEU A 55 14.64 1.12 -11.92
C LEU A 55 14.22 1.40 -10.47
N LEU A 56 12.93 1.29 -10.14
CA LEU A 56 12.43 1.67 -8.82
C LEU A 56 12.43 0.48 -7.85
N PHE A 57 11.77 -0.63 -8.19
CA PHE A 57 11.61 -1.73 -7.24
C PHE A 57 12.53 -2.93 -7.56
N GLY A 58 13.06 -2.97 -8.78
CA GLY A 58 13.72 -4.13 -9.37
C GLY A 58 12.81 -4.79 -10.41
N ASN A 59 13.16 -6.01 -10.81
CA ASN A 59 12.40 -6.75 -11.82
C ASN A 59 11.35 -7.65 -11.14
N TYR A 60 10.09 -7.35 -11.38
CA TYR A 60 8.92 -8.09 -10.87
C TYR A 60 7.77 -7.96 -11.86
N GLY A 61 6.80 -8.86 -11.76
CA GLY A 61 5.60 -8.84 -12.58
C GLY A 61 4.36 -9.12 -11.75
N TYR A 62 3.27 -8.40 -12.02
CA TYR A 62 2.00 -8.66 -11.36
C TYR A 62 1.35 -9.95 -11.86
N GLY A 63 0.73 -10.71 -10.95
CA GLY A 63 -0.12 -11.86 -11.26
C GLY A 63 -1.54 -11.46 -11.66
N ALA A 64 -2.47 -12.42 -11.73
CA ALA A 64 -3.86 -12.18 -12.12
C ALA A 64 -4.80 -11.86 -10.94
N ALA A 65 -4.38 -12.14 -9.70
CA ALA A 65 -5.24 -12.06 -8.52
C ALA A 65 -5.72 -10.63 -8.18
N LEU A 66 -4.96 -9.61 -8.57
CA LEU A 66 -5.30 -8.19 -8.31
C LEU A 66 -6.23 -7.58 -9.36
N GLY A 67 -6.85 -8.40 -10.21
CA GLY A 67 -7.92 -7.98 -11.10
C GLY A 67 -7.41 -7.29 -12.38
N PRO A 68 -8.23 -6.43 -13.01
CA PRO A 68 -7.91 -5.82 -14.30
C PRO A 68 -6.63 -5.00 -14.28
N LYS A 69 -5.84 -5.14 -15.34
CA LYS A 69 -4.55 -4.46 -15.53
C LYS A 69 -4.61 -3.40 -16.61
N PHE A 70 -3.75 -2.40 -16.49
CA PHE A 70 -3.41 -1.44 -17.54
C PHE A 70 -1.89 -1.39 -17.67
N GLY A 71 -1.37 -1.72 -18.86
CA GLY A 71 0.08 -1.84 -19.08
C GLY A 71 0.74 -2.80 -18.09
N ASP A 72 0.19 -4.00 -17.90
CA ASP A 72 0.68 -5.02 -16.96
C ASP A 72 0.54 -4.70 -15.46
N ILE A 73 0.08 -3.50 -15.09
CA ILE A 73 -0.11 -3.11 -13.69
C ILE A 73 -1.60 -3.17 -13.31
N PRO A 74 -1.97 -3.85 -12.22
CA PRO A 74 -3.34 -3.87 -11.71
C PRO A 74 -3.81 -2.46 -11.36
N LEU A 75 -4.99 -2.07 -11.85
CA LEU A 75 -5.56 -0.75 -11.56
C LEU A 75 -5.75 -0.50 -10.05
N VAL A 76 -5.96 -1.57 -9.28
CA VAL A 76 -6.13 -1.51 -7.83
C VAL A 76 -4.85 -1.16 -7.08
N ILE A 77 -3.67 -1.21 -7.70
CA ILE A 77 -2.41 -0.93 -6.98
C ILE A 77 -2.32 0.51 -6.49
N GLY A 78 -2.89 1.47 -7.21
CA GLY A 78 -2.99 2.84 -6.71
C GLY A 78 -3.75 2.87 -5.38
N VAL A 79 -4.83 2.08 -5.27
CA VAL A 79 -5.64 1.96 -4.04
C VAL A 79 -4.85 1.27 -2.94
N ASN A 80 -3.96 0.33 -3.27
CA ASN A 80 -3.01 -0.24 -2.32
C ASN A 80 -2.13 0.84 -1.69
N TRP A 81 -1.48 1.66 -2.52
CA TRP A 81 -0.66 2.79 -2.07
C TRP A 81 -1.43 3.73 -1.15
N PHE A 82 -2.67 4.09 -1.53
CA PHE A 82 -3.52 4.93 -0.70
C PHE A 82 -3.82 4.29 0.66
N CYS A 83 -4.25 3.02 0.69
CA CYS A 83 -4.56 2.31 1.92
C CYS A 83 -3.35 2.19 2.85
N VAL A 84 -2.20 1.76 2.33
CA VAL A 84 -0.96 1.59 3.11
C VAL A 84 -0.52 2.94 3.68
N VAL A 85 -0.44 3.98 2.85
CA VAL A 85 0.00 5.32 3.29
C VAL A 85 -0.96 5.90 4.33
N LEU A 86 -2.27 5.81 4.09
CA LEU A 86 -3.26 6.37 5.01
C LEU A 86 -3.30 5.61 6.34
N ALA A 87 -3.24 4.27 6.30
CA ALA A 87 -3.23 3.43 7.48
C ALA A 87 -2.01 3.72 8.37
N SER A 88 -0.80 3.71 7.79
CA SER A 88 0.45 4.06 8.48
C SER A 88 0.43 5.49 9.03
N SER A 89 0.04 6.46 8.20
CA SER A 89 0.02 7.87 8.59
C SER A 89 -1.00 8.15 9.71
N SER A 90 -2.12 7.43 9.71
CA SER A 90 -3.17 7.56 10.71
C SER A 90 -2.76 7.05 12.09
N LEU A 91 -1.88 6.04 12.19
CA LEU A 91 -1.32 5.61 13.47
C LEU A 91 -0.53 6.72 14.15
N LEU A 92 0.15 7.53 13.36
CA LEU A 92 0.97 8.62 13.87
C LEU A 92 0.16 9.88 14.14
N TYR A 93 -1.14 9.93 13.84
CA TYR A 93 -1.97 11.14 13.91
C TYR A 93 -1.79 11.94 15.20
N SER A 94 -1.84 11.27 16.37
CA SER A 94 -1.75 11.89 17.70
C SER A 94 -0.34 12.37 18.08
N LEU A 95 0.70 11.89 17.40
CA LEU A 95 2.08 12.30 17.68
C LEU A 95 2.30 13.77 17.28
N ARG A 96 2.77 14.56 18.25
CA ARG A 96 3.08 15.99 18.10
C ARG A 96 4.58 16.17 17.85
N ILE A 97 4.98 15.90 16.61
CA ILE A 97 6.36 16.02 16.12
C ILE A 97 6.37 16.77 14.78
N ASN A 98 7.56 17.17 14.32
CA ASN A 98 7.74 17.81 13.03
C ASN A 98 7.18 16.93 11.90
N ILE A 99 6.52 17.56 10.92
CA ILE A 99 5.87 16.89 9.79
C ILE A 99 6.83 16.00 8.99
N VAL A 100 8.08 16.42 8.79
CA VAL A 100 9.11 15.65 8.07
C VAL A 100 9.43 14.37 8.84
N VAL A 101 9.74 14.48 10.13
CA VAL A 101 10.02 13.31 10.99
C VAL A 101 8.81 12.37 11.04
N LYS A 102 7.61 12.94 11.13
CA LYS A 102 6.37 12.18 11.12
C LYS A 102 6.16 11.40 9.82
N SER A 103 6.53 12.00 8.70
CA SER A 103 6.42 11.40 7.36
C SER A 103 7.44 10.29 7.17
N ILE A 104 8.66 10.48 7.67
CA ILE A 104 9.70 9.44 7.70
C ILE A 104 9.22 8.25 8.53
N LEU A 105 8.66 8.47 9.72
CA LEU A 105 8.11 7.38 10.54
C LEU A 105 6.93 6.67 9.86
N ALA A 106 6.10 7.41 9.12
CA ALA A 106 5.03 6.81 8.32
C ALA A 106 5.60 5.94 7.20
N GLY A 107 6.64 6.41 6.50
CA GLY A 107 7.38 5.66 5.51
C GLY A 107 7.95 4.36 6.06
N VAL A 108 8.55 4.39 7.26
CA VAL A 108 9.02 3.16 7.94
C VAL A 108 7.88 2.17 8.17
N LEU A 109 6.71 2.64 8.63
CA LEU A 109 5.54 1.77 8.82
C LEU A 109 5.02 1.20 7.50
N CYS A 110 4.98 2.00 6.43
CA CYS A 110 4.61 1.52 5.10
C CYS A 110 5.59 0.44 4.59
N THR A 111 6.90 0.67 4.68
CA THR A 111 7.91 -0.32 4.28
C THR A 111 7.84 -1.58 5.14
N ALA A 112 7.56 -1.45 6.44
CA ALA A 112 7.37 -2.61 7.31
C ALA A 112 6.12 -3.43 6.91
N MET A 113 5.05 -2.77 6.48
CA MET A 113 3.87 -3.44 5.92
C MET A 113 4.19 -4.13 4.59
N ASP A 114 4.94 -3.46 3.70
CA ASP A 114 5.40 -4.02 2.43
C ASP A 114 6.21 -5.30 2.66
N MET A 115 7.24 -5.25 3.50
CA MET A 115 8.05 -6.42 3.91
C MET A 115 7.22 -7.59 4.44
N LEU A 116 6.11 -7.30 5.13
CA LEU A 116 5.20 -8.33 5.65
C LEU A 116 4.36 -8.96 4.53
N ILE A 117 3.99 -8.19 3.51
CA ILE A 117 3.16 -8.64 2.39
C ILE A 117 3.97 -9.43 1.37
N GLU A 118 5.24 -9.06 1.13
CA GLU A 118 6.08 -9.61 0.06
C GLU A 118 6.08 -11.16 -0.06
N PRO A 119 6.29 -11.95 1.02
CA PRO A 119 6.30 -13.41 0.88
C PRO A 119 4.92 -13.99 0.57
N VAL A 120 3.86 -13.33 1.04
CA VAL A 120 2.47 -13.72 0.76
C VAL A 120 2.08 -13.36 -0.68
N ALA A 121 2.59 -12.22 -1.18
CA ALA A 121 2.31 -11.75 -2.53
C ALA A 121 2.75 -12.75 -3.60
N MET A 122 3.96 -13.31 -3.47
CA MET A 122 4.47 -14.35 -4.36
C MET A 122 3.62 -15.64 -4.30
N LYS A 123 3.15 -16.03 -3.11
CA LYS A 123 2.35 -17.26 -2.92
C LYS A 123 0.90 -17.11 -3.40
N LEU A 124 0.36 -15.90 -3.41
CA LEU A 124 -1.04 -15.61 -3.76
C LEU A 124 -1.23 -14.98 -5.15
N ASP A 125 -0.22 -15.05 -6.02
CA ASP A 125 -0.28 -14.50 -7.38
C ASP A 125 -0.60 -12.99 -7.41
N PHE A 126 -0.10 -12.24 -6.43
CA PHE A 126 -0.22 -10.78 -6.41
C PHE A 126 0.87 -10.18 -7.31
N TRP A 127 2.13 -10.48 -7.01
CA TRP A 127 3.29 -10.23 -7.86
C TRP A 127 4.39 -11.24 -7.55
N ASP A 128 5.27 -11.46 -8.52
CA ASP A 128 6.43 -12.33 -8.38
C ASP A 128 7.71 -11.60 -8.79
N TRP A 129 8.80 -11.92 -8.11
CA TRP A 129 10.11 -11.32 -8.29
C TRP A 129 10.96 -12.15 -9.24
N GLU A 130 11.83 -11.49 -10.01
CA GLU A 130 12.81 -12.20 -10.81
C GLU A 130 13.68 -13.11 -9.92
N ASN A 131 13.73 -14.39 -10.25
CA ASN A 131 14.40 -15.45 -9.47
C ASN A 131 13.86 -15.64 -8.03
N GLY A 132 12.69 -15.11 -7.69
CA GLY A 132 12.10 -15.20 -6.36
C GLY A 132 12.86 -14.43 -5.28
N VAL A 133 13.69 -13.46 -5.67
CA VAL A 133 14.51 -12.66 -4.74
C VAL A 133 13.98 -11.24 -4.68
N ILE A 134 13.55 -10.82 -3.48
CA ILE A 134 13.11 -9.46 -3.23
C ILE A 134 14.34 -8.54 -3.07
N PRO A 135 14.55 -7.54 -3.94
CA PRO A 135 15.70 -6.65 -3.85
C PRO A 135 15.61 -5.74 -2.63
N ILE A 136 16.73 -5.46 -1.95
CA ILE A 136 16.77 -4.44 -0.88
C ILE A 136 16.34 -3.06 -1.42
N TRP A 137 16.59 -2.81 -2.70
CA TRP A 137 16.21 -1.57 -3.37
C TRP A 137 14.69 -1.34 -3.39
N ASN A 138 13.88 -2.41 -3.43
CA ASN A 138 12.42 -2.33 -3.28
C ASN A 138 12.04 -1.57 -2.01
N TYR A 139 12.60 -1.98 -0.87
CA TYR A 139 12.31 -1.40 0.43
C TYR A 139 12.79 0.05 0.55
N VAL A 140 13.90 0.40 -0.11
CA VAL A 140 14.40 1.79 -0.17
C VAL A 140 13.43 2.67 -0.95
N CYS A 141 12.91 2.19 -2.08
CA CYS A 141 11.95 2.92 -2.89
C CYS A 141 10.58 3.04 -2.20
N TRP A 142 10.07 1.96 -1.59
CA TRP A 142 8.89 2.02 -0.73
C TRP A 142 9.06 3.06 0.39
N PHE A 143 10.19 3.03 1.09
CA PHE A 143 10.47 4.01 2.14
C PHE A 143 10.46 5.45 1.62
N GLY A 144 11.12 5.71 0.48
CA GLY A 144 11.20 7.03 -0.13
C GLY A 144 9.84 7.56 -0.59
N PHE A 145 9.12 6.79 -1.42
CA PHE A 145 7.82 7.20 -1.96
C PHE A 145 6.74 7.25 -0.88
N SER A 146 6.70 6.29 0.05
CA SER A 146 5.75 6.36 1.17
C SER A 146 6.02 7.55 2.08
N SER A 147 7.28 7.89 2.36
CA SER A 147 7.61 9.09 3.12
C SER A 147 7.14 10.36 2.40
N LEU A 148 7.33 10.43 1.07
CA LEU A 148 6.85 11.54 0.24
C LEU A 148 5.33 11.66 0.26
N PHE A 149 4.61 10.56 0.02
CA PHE A 149 3.15 10.55 0.03
C PHE A 149 2.57 10.87 1.41
N SER A 150 3.17 10.36 2.48
CA SER A 150 2.81 10.71 3.86
C SER A 150 3.06 12.19 4.15
N PHE A 151 4.13 12.79 3.63
CA PHE A 151 4.39 14.22 3.78
C PHE A 151 3.31 15.07 3.12
N VAL A 152 2.90 14.72 1.91
CA VAL A 152 1.79 15.37 1.22
C VAL A 152 0.49 15.23 2.03
N TYR A 153 0.19 14.01 2.49
CA TYR A 153 -1.00 13.75 3.32
C TYR A 153 -1.03 14.60 4.60
N PHE A 154 0.08 14.66 5.33
CA PHE A 154 0.12 15.48 6.54
C PHE A 154 0.06 16.99 6.27
N SER A 155 0.53 17.44 5.10
CA SER A 155 0.58 18.86 4.72
C SER A 155 -0.80 19.41 4.33
N LEU A 156 -1.68 18.57 3.77
CA LEU A 156 -2.99 18.98 3.25
C LEU A 156 -4.11 18.97 4.30
N GLY A 157 -3.80 18.61 5.54
CA GLY A 157 -4.73 18.61 6.67
C GLY A 157 -5.09 17.19 7.09
N LYS A 158 -4.38 16.70 8.10
CA LYS A 158 -4.61 15.41 8.76
C LYS A 158 -5.99 15.34 9.41
N SER A 159 -6.65 14.20 9.31
CA SER A 159 -7.81 13.87 10.14
C SER A 159 -7.56 12.57 10.92
N LYS A 160 -8.33 12.37 12.00
CA LYS A 160 -8.28 11.12 12.75
C LYS A 160 -9.13 10.08 12.04
N ASN A 161 -8.49 9.14 11.36
CA ASN A 161 -9.17 8.06 10.66
C ASN A 161 -9.06 6.74 11.45
N LYS A 162 -10.05 6.45 12.30
CA LYS A 162 -10.07 5.21 13.09
C LYS A 162 -10.11 3.95 12.22
N PRO A 163 -10.93 3.86 11.15
CA PRO A 163 -10.89 2.73 10.23
C PRO A 163 -9.51 2.49 9.62
N ALA A 164 -8.78 3.54 9.23
CA ALA A 164 -7.42 3.40 8.71
C ALA A 164 -6.45 2.82 9.76
N GLN A 165 -6.54 3.26 11.02
CA GLN A 165 -5.76 2.68 12.13
C GLN A 165 -6.10 1.20 12.32
N SER A 166 -7.38 0.85 12.33
CA SER A 166 -7.84 -0.55 12.44
C SER A 166 -7.35 -1.39 11.27
N LEU A 167 -7.39 -0.86 10.03
CA LEU A 167 -6.92 -1.56 8.84
C LEU A 167 -5.45 -1.97 8.98
N TYR A 168 -4.59 -1.07 9.48
CA TYR A 168 -3.17 -1.39 9.68
C TYR A 168 -2.97 -2.62 10.58
N PHE A 169 -3.64 -2.66 11.73
CA PHE A 169 -3.54 -3.80 12.65
C PHE A 169 -4.20 -5.06 12.09
N ILE A 170 -5.32 -4.92 11.38
CA ILE A 170 -5.96 -6.03 10.68
C ILE A 170 -5.00 -6.64 9.67
N TRP A 171 -4.31 -5.82 8.87
CA TRP A 171 -3.34 -6.30 7.88
C TRP A 171 -2.11 -6.93 8.52
N ILE A 172 -1.59 -6.37 9.63
CA ILE A 172 -0.52 -7.03 10.39
C ILE A 172 -0.93 -8.45 10.80
N ILE A 173 -2.11 -8.58 11.40
CA ILE A 173 -2.60 -9.88 11.88
C ILE A 173 -2.87 -10.82 10.69
N PHE A 174 -3.54 -10.32 9.66
CA PHE A 174 -3.93 -11.08 8.49
C PHE A 174 -2.71 -11.61 7.72
N PHE A 175 -1.80 -10.72 7.30
CA PHE A 175 -0.59 -11.12 6.58
C PHE A 175 0.39 -11.87 7.49
N GLY A 176 0.44 -11.57 8.79
CA GLY A 176 1.20 -12.35 9.76
C GLY A 176 0.73 -13.81 9.83
N ILE A 177 -0.58 -14.05 9.91
CA ILE A 177 -1.15 -15.40 9.87
C ILE A 177 -0.84 -16.08 8.53
N LEU A 178 -0.99 -15.39 7.40
CA LEU A 178 -0.71 -15.96 6.09
C LEU A 178 0.76 -16.35 5.91
N ASN A 179 1.71 -15.55 6.41
CA ASN A 179 3.13 -15.89 6.39
C ASN A 179 3.46 -17.16 7.19
N LEU A 180 2.66 -17.48 8.23
CA LEU A 180 2.82 -18.70 9.03
C LEU A 180 2.07 -19.90 8.44
N ALA A 181 1.01 -19.66 7.67
CA ALA A 181 0.10 -20.70 7.17
C ALA A 181 0.41 -21.16 5.74
N LEU A 182 1.03 -20.31 4.93
CA LEU A 182 1.49 -20.60 3.56
C LEU A 182 2.98 -20.87 3.57
#